data_AF-A0A969MSV9-F1
#
_entry.id   AF-A0A969MSV9-F1
#
_cell.length_a   1.000
_cell.length_b   1.000
_cell.length_c   1.000
_cell.angle_alpha   90.00
_cell.angle_beta   90.00
_cell.angle_gamma   90.00
#
_symmetry.space_group_name_H-M   'P 1'
#
loop_
_entity.id
_entity.type
_entity.pdbx_description
1 polymer ?
#
loop_
_entity_poly.entity_id
_entity_poly.type
_entity_poly.pdbx_seq_one_letter_code
_entity_poly.pdbx_strand_id
1 'polypeptide(L)'
;MKVKGIKQGQAIELLEDIDIPDGVEITVEIEIDTNKTSSSTGSISEQEKLEKLNRLFGAWSNQPNLDEIFAEIDQERHIDMGREIESLNS
;
A
#
# COMPACT_ATOMS: atom_id res chain seq x y z
N MET A 1 0.35 -20.29 32.21
CA MET A 1 -1.11 -20.12 31.99
C MET A 1 -1.28 -19.08 30.91
N LYS A 2 -2.14 -19.30 29.91
CA LYS A 2 -2.43 -18.30 28.86
C LYS A 2 -3.88 -17.84 29.06
N VAL A 3 -4.08 -16.56 29.31
CA VAL A 3 -5.41 -15.95 29.50
C VAL A 3 -5.67 -14.99 28.35
N LYS A 4 -6.90 -14.98 27.85
CA LYS A 4 -7.29 -14.07 26.77
C LYS A 4 -7.74 -12.73 27.36
N GLY A 5 -7.43 -11.66 26.65
CA GLY A 5 -7.90 -10.33 26.99
C GLY A 5 -8.25 -9.51 25.77
N ILE A 6 -8.96 -8.41 25.99
CA ILE A 6 -9.39 -7.45 24.98
C ILE A 6 -8.76 -6.09 25.31
N LYS A 7 -8.12 -5.45 24.33
CA LYS A 7 -7.59 -4.10 24.49
C LYS A 7 -8.73 -3.08 24.48
N GLN A 8 -8.92 -2.37 25.59
CA GLN A 8 -9.85 -1.25 25.72
C GLN A 8 -9.08 0.03 26.07
N GLY A 9 -8.96 0.96 25.11
CA GLY A 9 -8.17 2.17 25.29
C GLY A 9 -6.70 1.86 25.57
N GLN A 10 -6.21 2.24 26.75
CA GLN A 10 -4.85 1.98 27.24
C GLN A 10 -4.76 0.72 28.13
N ALA A 11 -5.87 0.09 28.47
CA ALA A 11 -5.93 -1.11 29.30
C ALA A 11 -6.13 -2.38 28.47
N ILE A 12 -5.70 -3.52 29.01
CA ILE A 12 -6.08 -4.85 28.53
C ILE A 12 -7.00 -5.45 29.59
N GLU A 13 -8.26 -5.68 29.23
CA GLU A 13 -9.22 -6.37 30.09
C GLU A 13 -9.06 -7.87 29.90
N LEU A 14 -8.83 -8.58 31.00
CA LEU A 14 -8.79 -10.04 31.00
C LEU A 14 -10.21 -10.58 30.97
N LEU A 15 -10.43 -11.67 30.22
CA LEU A 15 -11.73 -12.34 30.12
C LEU A 15 -12.00 -13.30 31.30
N GLU A 16 -10.99 -13.53 32.13
CA GLU A 16 -11.01 -14.46 33.24
C GLU A 16 -10.32 -13.81 34.44
N ASP A 17 -10.85 -14.04 35.64
CA ASP A 17 -10.21 -13.61 36.89
C ASP A 17 -8.95 -14.43 37.14
N ILE A 18 -7.87 -13.77 37.52
CA ILE A 18 -6.62 -14.41 37.95
C ILE A 18 -6.29 -13.93 39.36
N ASP A 19 -6.10 -14.87 40.26
CA ASP A 19 -5.72 -14.62 41.65
C ASP A 19 -4.20 -14.41 41.75
N ILE A 20 -3.74 -13.19 41.48
CA ILE A 20 -2.33 -12.78 41.59
C ILE A 20 -2.21 -11.84 42.80
N PRO A 21 -1.39 -12.18 43.81
CA PRO A 21 -1.25 -11.33 44.98
C PRO A 21 -0.49 -10.02 44.67
N ASP A 22 -0.81 -8.98 45.43
CA ASP A 22 -0.19 -7.66 45.30
C ASP A 22 1.33 -7.71 45.48
N GLY A 23 2.05 -7.01 44.60
CA GLY A 23 3.51 -6.88 44.65
C GLY A 23 4.30 -7.97 43.92
N VAL A 24 3.63 -8.88 43.21
CA VAL A 24 4.28 -9.88 42.35
C VAL A 24 4.60 -9.30 40.98
N GLU A 25 5.85 -9.49 40.54
CA GLU A 25 6.27 -9.14 39.18
C GLU A 25 5.69 -10.15 38.18
N ILE A 26 5.04 -9.65 37.14
CA ILE A 26 4.43 -10.46 36.08
C ILE A 26 5.00 -10.09 34.71
N THR A 27 5.30 -11.10 33.90
CA THR A 27 5.70 -10.94 32.51
C THR A 27 4.50 -11.25 31.61
N VAL A 28 4.12 -10.30 30.76
CA VAL A 28 2.98 -10.43 29.84
C VAL A 28 3.49 -10.65 28.42
N GLU A 29 3.14 -11.79 27.83
CA GLU A 29 3.40 -12.09 26.42
C GLU A 29 2.10 -11.89 25.63
N ILE A 30 2.12 -10.95 24.67
CA ILE A 30 0.93 -10.57 23.90
C ILE A 30 1.05 -11.18 22.50
N GLU A 31 0.20 -12.15 22.20
CA GLU A 31 0.09 -12.78 20.89
C GLU A 31 -1.12 -12.18 20.15
N ILE A 32 -0.86 -11.40 19.09
CA ILE A 32 -1.91 -10.73 18.32
C ILE A 32 -2.29 -11.63 17.14
N ASP A 33 -3.54 -12.11 17.13
CA ASP A 33 -4.11 -12.88 16.01
C ASP A 33 -4.40 -11.95 14.82
N THR A 34 -3.38 -11.75 13.99
CA THR A 34 -3.44 -10.90 12.78
C THR A 34 -4.45 -11.37 11.74
N ASN A 35 -4.92 -12.62 11.82
CA ASN A 35 -5.95 -13.15 10.92
C ASN A 35 -7.36 -12.64 11.26
N LYS A 36 -7.58 -12.13 12.48
CA LYS A 36 -8.84 -11.49 12.89
C LYS A 36 -8.78 -9.97 12.87
N THR A 37 -7.58 -9.40 12.80
CA THR A 37 -7.31 -7.96 12.70
C THR A 37 -6.71 -7.58 11.34
N SER A 38 -7.13 -8.24 10.25
CA SER A 38 -6.85 -7.84 8.86
C SER A 38 -7.40 -6.44 8.49
N SER A 39 -7.74 -5.63 9.48
CA SER A 39 -8.07 -4.21 9.40
C SER A 39 -7.03 -3.28 10.04
N SER A 40 -5.95 -3.73 10.71
CA SER A 40 -5.10 -2.74 11.43
C SER A 40 -3.61 -2.97 11.67
N THR A 41 -2.92 -3.97 11.10
CA THR A 41 -1.44 -3.93 11.00
C THR A 41 -0.89 -4.66 9.78
N GLY A 42 -0.61 -3.92 8.69
CA GLY A 42 0.39 -4.30 7.69
C GLY A 42 -0.06 -4.45 6.25
N SER A 43 -1.37 -4.54 5.96
CA SER A 43 -1.87 -4.51 4.59
C SER A 43 -2.41 -3.12 4.27
N ILE A 44 -1.54 -2.23 3.79
CA ILE A 44 -2.00 -1.02 3.09
C ILE A 44 -2.97 -1.50 2.01
N SER A 45 -4.19 -0.95 1.98
CA SER A 45 -5.17 -1.31 0.96
C SER A 45 -4.60 -1.06 -0.44
N GLU A 46 -5.06 -1.78 -1.46
CA GLU A 46 -4.59 -1.55 -2.83
C GLU A 46 -4.81 -0.09 -3.26
N GLN A 47 -5.89 0.52 -2.78
CA GLN A 47 -6.24 1.92 -2.98
C GLN A 47 -5.22 2.87 -2.32
N GLU A 48 -4.85 2.67 -1.06
CA GLU A 48 -3.84 3.50 -0.40
C GLU A 48 -2.44 3.30 -0.99
N LYS A 49 -2.12 2.09 -1.47
CA LYS A 49 -0.88 1.83 -2.23
C LYS A 49 -0.89 2.64 -3.52
N LEU A 50 -2.01 2.61 -4.25
CA LEU A 50 -2.18 3.36 -5.49
C LEU A 50 -2.10 4.87 -5.26
N GLU A 51 -2.72 5.40 -4.21
CA GLU A 51 -2.63 6.82 -3.84
C GLU A 51 -1.20 7.26 -3.51
N LYS A 52 -0.44 6.44 -2.78
CA LYS A 52 0.98 6.72 -2.51
C LYS A 52 1.81 6.73 -3.78
N LEU A 53 1.58 5.78 -4.69
CA LEU A 53 2.27 5.73 -5.97
C LEU A 53 1.92 6.96 -6.83
N ASN A 54 0.63 7.32 -6.91
CA ASN A 54 0.17 8.50 -7.64
C ASN A 54 0.77 9.80 -7.07
N ARG A 55 0.98 9.90 -5.76
CA ARG A 55 1.63 11.06 -5.14
C ARG A 55 3.12 11.17 -5.48
N LEU A 56 3.81 10.04 -5.59
CA LEU A 56 5.26 10.01 -5.86
C LEU A 56 5.58 10.17 -7.34
N PHE A 57 4.81 9.52 -8.22
CA PHE A 57 5.10 9.43 -9.65
C PHE A 57 4.13 10.23 -10.52
N GLY A 58 3.16 10.92 -9.91
CA GLY A 58 2.01 11.50 -10.61
C GLY A 58 0.96 10.43 -10.93
N ALA A 59 -0.30 10.84 -11.13
CA ALA A 59 -1.33 9.94 -11.63
C ALA A 59 -1.20 9.83 -13.15
N TRP A 60 -0.92 8.63 -13.66
CA TRP A 60 -0.75 8.37 -15.10
C TRP A 60 -2.06 8.09 -15.83
N SER A 61 -3.20 8.06 -15.12
CA SER A 61 -4.52 7.79 -15.68
C SER A 61 -5.40 9.03 -15.61
N ASN A 62 -6.21 9.27 -16.66
CA ASN A 62 -7.18 10.36 -16.76
C ASN A 62 -6.56 11.77 -16.67
N GLN A 63 -5.43 11.98 -17.36
CA GLN A 63 -4.79 13.28 -17.52
C GLN A 63 -5.15 13.82 -18.92
N PRO A 64 -6.20 14.65 -19.08
CA PRO A 64 -6.67 15.10 -20.40
C PRO A 64 -5.62 15.90 -21.18
N ASN A 65 -4.65 16.50 -20.48
CA ASN A 65 -3.49 17.14 -21.10
C ASN A 65 -2.52 16.14 -21.75
N LEU A 66 -2.47 14.89 -21.28
CA LEU A 66 -1.67 13.85 -21.93
C LEU A 66 -2.33 13.36 -23.22
N ASP A 67 -3.67 13.33 -23.29
CA ASP A 67 -4.39 12.92 -24.50
C ASP A 67 -4.08 13.85 -25.67
N GLU A 68 -4.02 15.16 -25.43
CA GLU A 68 -3.63 16.17 -26.42
C GLU A 68 -2.16 15.98 -26.87
N ILE A 69 -1.24 15.76 -25.92
CA ILE A 69 0.18 15.52 -26.21
C ILE A 69 0.37 14.25 -27.05
N PHE A 70 -0.32 13.16 -26.71
CA PHE A 70 -0.22 11.91 -27.49
C PHE A 70 -0.82 12.05 -28.88
N ALA A 71 -1.92 12.79 -29.03
CA ALA A 71 -2.50 13.08 -30.33
C ALA A 71 -1.56 13.91 -31.22
N GLU A 72 -0.88 14.91 -30.64
CA GLU A 72 0.14 15.71 -31.33
C GLU A 72 1.33 14.84 -31.77
N ILE A 73 1.87 14.01 -30.88
CA ILE A 73 2.97 13.07 -31.20
C ILE A 73 2.56 12.08 -32.29
N ASP A 74 1.33 11.58 -32.26
CA ASP A 74 0.81 10.66 -33.27
C ASP A 74 0.71 11.35 -34.64
N GLN A 75 0.25 12.59 -34.66
CA GLN A 75 0.22 13.41 -35.87
C GLN A 75 1.63 13.66 -36.42
N GLU A 76 2.59 14.03 -35.57
CA GLU A 76 3.99 14.23 -35.97
C GLU A 76 4.61 12.95 -36.54
N ARG A 77 4.37 11.80 -35.90
CA ARG A 77 4.83 10.49 -36.38
C ARG A 77 4.22 10.09 -37.73
N HIS A 78 2.97 10.47 -37.98
CA HIS A 78 2.32 10.20 -39.25
C HIS A 78 2.82 11.09 -40.38
N ILE A 79 3.34 12.28 -40.06
CA ILE A 79 3.98 13.19 -41.01
C ILE A 79 5.44 12.81 -41.26
N ASP A 80 6.13 12.28 -40.24
CA ASP A 80 7.52 11.85 -40.35
C ASP A 80 7.66 10.67 -41.32
N MET A 81 8.21 10.96 -42.51
CA MET A 81 8.51 9.94 -43.53
C MET A 81 9.78 9.13 -43.21
N GLY A 82 10.40 9.38 -42.05
CA GLY A 82 11.64 8.74 -41.64
C GLY A 82 12.86 9.31 -42.36
N ARG A 83 14.06 8.83 -41.99
CA ARG A 83 15.30 9.20 -42.67
C ARG A 83 15.51 8.31 -43.89
N GLU A 84 15.91 8.93 -45.00
CA GLU A 84 16.34 8.19 -46.19
C GLU A 84 17.50 7.26 -45.82
N ILE A 85 17.33 5.96 -46.09
CA ILE A 85 18.36 4.95 -45.84
C ILE A 85 19.15 4.84 -47.13
N GLU A 86 20.36 5.40 -47.17
CA GLU A 86 21.27 5.15 -48.30
C GLU A 86 21.50 3.64 -48.40
N SER A 87 20.98 3.04 -49.47
CA SER A 87 21.28 1.66 -49.80
C SER A 87 22.76 1.58 -50.15
N LEU A 88 23.55 0.88 -49.34
CA LEU A 88 24.92 0.50 -49.67
C LEU A 88 24.86 -0.47 -50.86
N ASN A 89 24.86 0.06 -52.08
CA ASN A 89 25.03 -0.73 -53.29
C ASN A 89 26.42 -1.37 -53.22
N SER A 90 26.44 -2.70 -53.14
CA SER A 90 27.63 -3.56 -53.15
C SER A 90 28.20 -3.73 -54.56
#